data_AF-A0A821Q0U9-F1
#
_entry.id   AF-A0A821Q0U9-F1
#
_cell.length_a   1.000
_cell.length_b   1.000
_cell.length_c   1.000
_cell.angle_alpha   90.00
_cell.angle_beta   90.00
_cell.angle_gamma   90.00
#
_symmetry.space_group_name_H-M   'P 1'
#
loop_
_entity.id
_entity.type
_entity.pdbx_description
1 polymer ?
#
loop_
_entity_poly.entity_id
_entity_poly.type
_entity_poly.pdbx_seq_one_letter_code
_entity_poly.pdbx_strand_id
1 'polypeptide(L)' 'AAHSNVPLYQYIAKLSNSTIRLPVPSFNVINGGSHAGNKLAMQEFMLLPTGAKTFKEAMRMGSEVYHHLKS' A
#
# COMPACT_ATOMS: atom_id res chain seq x y z
N ALA A 1 21.62 -10.01 2.42
CA ALA A 1 20.60 -10.87 1.79
C ALA A 1 21.23 -11.89 0.85
N ALA A 2 21.80 -11.47 -0.29
CA ALA A 2 22.41 -12.38 -1.28
C ALA A 2 23.51 -13.29 -0.69
N HIS A 3 24.47 -12.72 0.05
CA HIS A 3 25.52 -13.50 0.73
C HIS A 3 24.96 -14.53 1.73
N SER A 4 23.84 -14.21 2.40
CA SER A 4 23.21 -15.09 3.38
C SER A 4 22.20 -16.06 2.75
N ASN A 5 22.04 -16.05 1.42
CA ASN A 5 21.08 -16.86 0.66
C ASN A 5 19.64 -16.81 1.22
N VAL A 6 19.18 -15.63 1.61
CA VAL A 6 17.80 -15.39 2.07
C VAL A 6 17.14 -14.25 1.30
N PRO A 7 15.80 -14.26 1.13
CA PRO A 7 15.06 -13.12 0.61
C PRO A 7 15.35 -11.82 1.36
N LEU A 8 15.29 -10.68 0.66
CA LEU A 8 15.61 -9.37 1.22
C LEU A 8 14.77 -9.03 2.46
N TYR A 9 13.46 -9.30 2.44
CA TYR A 9 12.58 -9.01 3.57
C TYR A 9 12.97 -9.79 4.84
N GLN A 10 13.48 -11.02 4.70
CA GLN A 10 13.97 -11.83 5.83
C GLN A 10 15.29 -11.28 6.37
N TYR A 11 16.17 -10.82 5.48
CA TYR A 11 17.42 -10.19 5.89
C TYR A 11 17.16 -8.89 6.67
N ILE A 12 16.23 -8.05 6.21
CA ILE A 12 15.80 -6.84 6.91
C ILE A 12 15.19 -7.17 8.28
N ALA A 13 14.31 -8.17 8.35
CA ALA A 13 13.72 -8.61 9.61
C ALA A 13 14.78 -9.06 10.62
N LYS A 14 15.81 -9.78 10.16
CA LYS A 14 16.96 -10.18 11.00
C LYS A 14 17.78 -8.98 11.49
N LEU A 15 18.09 -8.01 10.61
CA LEU A 15 18.83 -6.81 10.99
C LEU A 15 18.07 -5.92 11.97
N SER A 16 16.74 -5.85 11.82
CA SER A 16 15.86 -5.02 12.66
C SER A 16 15.29 -5.73 13.89
N ASN A 17 15.62 -7.02 14.07
CA ASN A 17 15.06 -7.87 15.11
C ASN A 17 13.51 -7.85 15.16
N SER A 18 12.87 -7.84 13.99
CA SER A 18 11.43 -7.69 13.84
C SER A 18 10.75 -8.96 13.32
N THR A 19 9.49 -9.16 13.71
CA THR A 19 8.64 -10.19 13.13
C THR A 19 8.05 -9.71 11.81
N ILE A 20 8.17 -10.51 10.76
CA ILE A 20 7.62 -10.19 9.44
C ILE A 20 6.09 -10.16 9.51
N ARG A 21 5.51 -9.09 8.97
CA ARG A 21 4.06 -8.92 8.78
C ARG A 21 3.82 -8.29 7.42
N LEU A 22 2.72 -8.67 6.77
CA LEU A 22 2.25 -7.94 5.59
C LEU A 22 1.48 -6.69 6.04
N PRO A 23 1.73 -5.52 5.43
CA PRO A 23 1.09 -4.27 5.82
C PRO A 23 -0.33 -4.17 5.27
N VAL A 24 -1.14 -3.28 5.84
CA VAL A 24 -2.34 -2.78 5.15
C VAL A 24 -1.86 -1.84 4.04
N PRO A 25 -2.21 -2.08 2.76
CA PRO A 25 -1.85 -1.17 1.68
C PRO A 25 -2.62 0.15 1.80
N SER A 26 -1.96 1.25 1.47
CA SER A 26 -2.59 2.56 1.33
C SER A 26 -2.66 2.91 -0.16
N PHE A 27 -3.84 2.81 -0.75
CA PHE A 27 -4.04 3.08 -2.18
C PHE A 27 -4.35 4.55 -2.39
N ASN A 28 -3.46 5.30 -3.02
CA ASN A 28 -3.78 6.66 -3.47
C ASN A 28 -4.82 6.59 -4.61
N VAL A 29 -5.97 7.23 -4.41
CA VAL A 29 -7.12 7.15 -5.33
C VAL A 29 -7.57 8.52 -5.89
N ILE A 30 -7.25 9.63 -5.22
CA ILE A 30 -7.53 10.99 -5.71
C ILE A 30 -6.34 11.89 -5.38
N ASN A 31 -5.89 12.65 -6.39
CA ASN A 31 -4.82 13.63 -6.27
C ASN A 31 -5.37 15.07 -6.25
N GLY A 32 -4.75 15.91 -5.43
CA GLY A 32 -4.92 17.35 -5.38
C GLY A 32 -3.59 18.04 -5.08
N GLY A 33 -3.65 19.28 -4.59
CA GLY A 33 -2.49 20.09 -4.25
C GLY A 33 -1.50 20.20 -5.40
N SER A 34 -0.20 20.10 -5.10
CA SER A 34 0.86 20.15 -6.11
C SER A 34 0.86 18.95 -7.07
N HIS A 35 0.11 17.88 -6.77
CA HIS A 35 0.04 16.68 -7.60
C HIS A 35 -1.07 16.74 -8.66
N ALA A 36 -1.93 17.78 -8.66
CA ALA A 36 -2.97 17.95 -9.67
C ALA A 36 -3.30 19.43 -9.95
N GLY A 37 -3.59 19.76 -11.21
CA GLY A 37 -4.01 21.11 -11.63
C GLY A 37 -5.47 21.46 -11.30
N ASN A 38 -6.06 20.84 -10.28
CA ASN A 38 -7.45 21.06 -9.88
C ASN A 38 -7.52 21.98 -8.64
N LYS A 39 -8.75 22.28 -8.18
CA LYS A 39 -8.97 23.18 -7.02
C LYS A 39 -8.82 22.50 -5.66
N LEU A 40 -8.54 21.21 -5.63
CA LEU A 40 -8.47 20.43 -4.39
C LEU A 40 -7.16 20.76 -3.68
N ALA A 41 -7.22 21.36 -2.49
CA ALA A 41 -6.00 21.77 -1.77
C ALA A 41 -5.24 20.58 -1.16
N MET A 42 -5.95 19.53 -0.74
CA MET A 42 -5.36 18.33 -0.15
C MET A 42 -4.65 17.48 -1.22
N GLN A 43 -3.44 17.02 -0.91
CA GLN A 43 -2.56 16.40 -1.90
C GLN A 43 -3.00 14.99 -2.34
N GLU A 44 -3.36 14.15 -1.37
CA GLU A 44 -3.65 12.73 -1.61
C GLU A 44 -4.80 12.26 -0.73
N PHE A 45 -5.73 11.52 -1.32
CA PHE A 45 -6.78 10.81 -0.62
C PHE A 45 -6.58 9.32 -0.85
N MET A 46 -6.42 8.58 0.24
CA MET A 46 -6.05 7.18 0.20
C MET A 46 -7.16 6.28 0.74
N LEU A 47 -7.31 5.10 0.13
CA LEU A 47 -8.15 4.01 0.61
C LEU A 47 -7.29 2.96 1.31
N LEU A 48 -7.68 2.57 2.53
CA LEU A 48 -7.01 1.52 3.32
C LEU A 48 -8.01 0.39 3.62
N PRO A 49 -7.82 -0.84 3.10
CA PRO A 49 -8.71 -1.97 3.35
C PRO A 49 -8.38 -2.68 4.67
N THR A 50 -8.59 -2.00 5.81
CA THR A 50 -8.26 -2.53 7.15
C THR A 50 -9.06 -3.76 7.56
N GLY A 51 -10.19 -4.05 6.88
CA GLY A 51 -11.01 -5.22 7.12
C GLY A 51 -10.56 -6.51 6.40
N ALA A 52 -9.62 -6.43 5.46
CA ALA A 52 -9.16 -7.58 4.68
C ALA A 52 -8.42 -8.61 5.56
N LYS A 53 -8.64 -9.91 5.31
CA LYS A 53 -7.99 -11.00 6.06
C LYS A 53 -6.60 -11.36 5.54
N THR A 54 -6.29 -10.98 4.30
CA THR A 54 -5.00 -11.22 3.67
C THR A 54 -4.57 -10.03 2.81
N PHE A 55 -3.27 -9.89 2.56
CA PHE A 55 -2.77 -8.89 1.61
C PHE A 55 -3.36 -9.08 0.20
N LYS A 56 -3.56 -10.33 -0.23
CA LYS A 56 -4.20 -10.64 -1.52
C LYS A 56 -5.62 -10.09 -1.60
N GLU A 57 -6.39 -10.26 -0.53
CA GLU A 57 -7.75 -9.71 -0.44
C GLU A 57 -7.73 -8.17 -0.39
N ALA A 58 -6.80 -7.58 0.36
CA ALA A 58 -6.61 -6.13 0.40
C ALA A 58 -6.33 -5.54 -0.99
N MET A 59 -5.50 -6.21 -1.80
CA MET A 59 -5.24 -5.84 -3.20
C MET A 59 -6.49 -5.93 -4.07
N ARG A 60 -7.29 -7.00 -3.92
CA ARG A 60 -8.56 -7.16 -4.64
C ARG A 60 -9.52 -6.02 -4.29
N MET A 61 -9.75 -5.77 -3.00
CA MET A 61 -10.62 -4.68 -2.53
C MET A 61 -10.18 -3.32 -3.05
N GLY A 62 -8.88 -3.02 -2.98
CA GLY A 62 -8.32 -1.76 -3.50
C GLY A 62 -8.53 -1.60 -5.01
N SER A 63 -8.27 -2.66 -5.78
CA SER A 63 -8.46 -2.65 -7.24
C SER A 63 -9.93 -2.48 -7.63
N GLU A 64 -10.84 -3.19 -6.97
CA GLU A 64 -12.28 -3.06 -7.22
C GLU A 64 -12.75 -1.63 -6.95
N VAL A 65 -12.42 -1.06 -5.78
CA VAL A 65 -12.81 0.33 -5.45
C VAL A 65 -12.20 1.33 -6.42
N TYR A 66 -10.92 1.17 -6.79
CA TYR A 66 -10.26 2.05 -7.77
C TYR A 66 -10.97 2.05 -9.13
N HIS A 67 -11.34 0.89 -9.64
CA HIS A 67 -12.04 0.79 -10.93
C HIS A 67 -13.46 1.38 -10.86
N HIS A 68 -14.17 1.21 -9.75
CA HIS A 68 -15.48 1.84 -9.55
C HIS A 68 -15.39 3.35 -9.39
N LEU A 69 -14.31 3.89 -8.79
CA LEU A 69 -14.12 5.34 -8.66
C LEU A 69 -13.77 6.01 -10.01
N LYS A 70 -13.13 5.26 -10.91
CA LYS A 70 -12.72 5.76 -12.23
C LYS A 70 -13.92 5.98 -13.17
N SER A 71 -14.96 5.16 -13.04
CA SER A 71 -16.19 5.19 -13.85
C SER A 71 -17.20 6.18 -13.33
#